data_AF-S4RP15-F1
#
_entry.id   AF-S4RP15-F1
#
_cell.length_a   1.000
_cell.length_b   1.000
_cell.length_c   1.000
_cell.angle_alpha   90.00
_cell.angle_beta   90.00
_cell.angle_gamma   90.00
#
_symmetry.space_group_name_H-M   'P 1'
#
loop_
_entity.id
_entity.type
_entity.pdbx_description
1 polymer ?
#
loop_
_entity_poly.entity_id
_entity_poly.type
_entity_poly.pdbx_seq_one_letter_code
_entity_poly.pdbx_strand_id
1 'polypeptide(L)'
;PPPPPHVTPQGCRSLAAGHPGFVSRDREANISYVSHQHPARSEVFSIVRQACVRSLSCEVCPGREGPILFGDEQQGYVFSHTFFIKDSLARGFQRWYSFIVVTMDRIYLINSWPFLLAKLKAFIDDLQSKAMRV
;
A
#
# COMPACT_ATOMS: atom_id res chain seq x y z
N PRO A 1 1.20 -22.08 25.10
CA PRO A 1 0.91 -22.27 23.66
C PRO A 1 1.38 -21.09 22.81
N PRO A 2 2.20 -21.32 21.76
CA PRO A 2 2.52 -20.26 20.80
C PRO A 2 1.23 -19.85 20.05
N PRO A 3 1.10 -18.57 19.64
CA PRO A 3 -0.07 -18.14 18.89
C PRO A 3 -0.13 -18.88 17.54
N PRO A 4 -1.33 -19.21 17.04
CA PRO A 4 -1.47 -19.89 15.74
C PRO A 4 -0.92 -18.98 14.62
N PRO A 5 -0.30 -19.56 13.57
CA PRO A 5 0.17 -18.78 12.44
C PRO A 5 -1.02 -18.03 11.84
N HIS A 6 -0.90 -16.71 11.74
CA HIS A 6 -1.92 -15.82 11.19
C HIS A 6 -2.39 -16.34 9.83
N VAL A 7 -3.57 -16.96 9.79
CA VAL A 7 -4.21 -17.41 8.55
C VAL A 7 -4.63 -16.14 7.81
N THR A 8 -3.81 -15.70 6.86
CA THR A 8 -4.21 -14.68 5.90
C THR A 8 -5.34 -15.24 5.03
N PRO A 9 -6.42 -14.47 4.76
CA PRO A 9 -7.52 -14.95 3.94
C PRO A 9 -7.01 -15.35 2.56
N GLN A 10 -7.44 -16.50 2.04
CA GLN A 10 -6.96 -17.04 0.76
C GLN A 10 -7.28 -16.13 -0.45
N GLY A 11 -8.29 -15.25 -0.35
CA GLY A 11 -8.80 -14.48 -1.50
C GLY A 11 -7.97 -13.27 -1.93
N CYS A 12 -7.05 -12.76 -1.11
CA CYS A 12 -6.30 -11.51 -1.40
C CYS A 12 -4.78 -11.67 -1.23
N ARG A 13 -4.23 -12.85 -1.55
CA ARG A 13 -2.77 -13.06 -1.52
C ARG A 13 -2.13 -12.41 -2.75
N SER A 14 -1.10 -11.61 -2.53
CA SER A 14 -0.33 -10.99 -3.63
C SER A 14 0.65 -11.95 -4.29
N LEU A 15 1.05 -13.03 -3.60
CA LEU A 15 1.98 -14.04 -4.08
C LEU A 15 1.47 -15.45 -3.74
N ALA A 16 1.93 -16.46 -4.50
CA ALA A 16 1.63 -17.85 -4.20
C ALA A 16 2.17 -18.26 -2.81
N ALA A 17 1.52 -19.25 -2.19
CA ALA A 17 1.96 -19.77 -0.90
C ALA A 17 3.40 -20.28 -0.99
N GLY A 18 4.28 -19.78 -0.12
CA GLY A 18 5.70 -20.14 -0.11
C GLY A 18 6.57 -19.43 -1.15
N HIS A 19 6.02 -18.48 -1.92
CA HIS A 19 6.83 -17.68 -2.84
C HIS A 19 7.79 -16.76 -2.06
N PRO A 20 9.11 -16.76 -2.37
CA PRO A 20 10.12 -16.03 -1.60
C PRO A 20 10.08 -14.49 -1.77
N GLY A 21 9.23 -13.99 -2.67
CA GLY A 21 9.18 -12.58 -3.08
C GLY A 21 10.03 -12.31 -4.31
N PHE A 22 10.17 -11.03 -4.65
CA PHE A 22 11.01 -10.56 -5.75
C PHE A 22 12.13 -9.67 -5.22
N VAL A 23 13.30 -9.74 -5.85
CA VAL A 23 14.43 -8.86 -5.55
C VAL A 23 14.96 -8.29 -6.86
N SER A 24 14.95 -6.96 -6.97
CA SER A 24 15.50 -6.21 -8.10
C SER A 24 16.72 -5.43 -7.62
N ARG A 25 17.84 -5.53 -8.32
CA ARG A 25 19.08 -4.83 -7.95
C ARG A 25 19.43 -3.79 -8.99
N ASP A 26 19.53 -2.54 -8.55
CA ASP A 26 20.18 -1.46 -9.28
C ASP A 26 21.68 -1.53 -9.00
N ARG A 27 22.46 -1.88 -10.02
CA ARG A 27 23.92 -2.03 -9.91
C ARG A 27 24.66 -0.68 -9.93
N GLU A 28 24.07 0.35 -10.53
CA GLU A 28 24.70 1.67 -10.65
C GLU A 28 24.58 2.42 -9.32
N ALA A 29 23.39 2.42 -8.72
CA ALA A 29 23.17 3.02 -7.41
C ALA A 29 23.60 2.12 -6.23
N ASN A 30 23.94 0.85 -6.51
CA ASN A 30 24.19 -0.19 -5.50
C ASN A 30 23.03 -0.36 -4.50
N ILE A 31 21.79 -0.36 -5.01
CA ILE A 31 20.55 -0.47 -4.22
C ILE A 31 19.84 -1.77 -4.59
N SER A 32 19.30 -2.46 -3.59
CA SER A 32 18.43 -3.64 -3.80
C SER A 32 17.01 -3.35 -3.31
N TYR A 33 16.04 -3.55 -4.18
CA TYR A 33 14.61 -3.42 -3.92
C TYR A 33 14.02 -4.80 -3.68
N VAL A 34 13.36 -4.99 -2.54
CA VAL A 34 12.74 -6.26 -2.14
C VAL A 34 11.22 -6.09 -2.12
N SER A 35 10.51 -6.95 -2.85
CA SER A 35 9.04 -6.97 -2.89
C SER A 35 8.53 -8.27 -2.29
N HIS A 36 7.78 -8.16 -1.19
CA HIS A 36 7.20 -9.28 -0.47
C HIS A 36 5.80 -8.90 0.02
N GLN A 37 4.93 -9.88 0.28
CA GLN A 37 3.56 -9.60 0.75
C GLN A 37 3.57 -8.84 2.09
N HIS A 38 4.48 -9.22 2.98
CA HIS A 38 4.68 -8.60 4.29
C HIS A 38 6.18 -8.39 4.52
N PRO A 39 6.61 -7.27 5.12
CA PRO A 39 7.99 -7.09 5.53
C PRO A 39 8.46 -8.21 6.47
N ALA A 40 9.69 -8.71 6.29
CA ALA A 40 10.26 -9.78 7.13
C ALA A 40 10.65 -9.31 8.53
N ARG A 41 11.00 -8.01 8.67
CA ARG A 41 11.34 -7.40 9.96
C ARG A 41 10.08 -7.01 10.73
N SER A 42 9.99 -7.44 11.98
CA SER A 42 8.84 -7.19 12.86
C SER A 42 8.54 -5.71 13.08
N GLU A 43 9.56 -4.89 13.29
CA GLU A 43 9.44 -3.43 13.47
C GLU A 43 8.76 -2.77 12.26
N VAL A 44 9.27 -3.07 11.06
CA VAL A 44 8.75 -2.55 9.80
C VAL A 44 7.35 -3.09 9.53
N PHE A 45 7.10 -4.36 9.85
CA PHE A 45 5.78 -4.97 9.72
C PHE A 45 4.74 -4.24 10.57
N SER A 46 5.05 -3.92 11.82
CA SER A 46 4.14 -3.18 12.72
C SER A 46 3.81 -1.80 12.17
N ILE A 47 4.82 -1.05 11.70
CA ILE A 47 4.65 0.27 11.09
C ILE A 47 3.74 0.19 9.85
N VAL A 48 4.07 -0.69 8.90
CA VAL A 48 3.31 -0.84 7.64
C VAL A 48 1.88 -1.31 7.92
N ARG A 49 1.69 -2.24 8.85
CA ARG A 49 0.36 -2.72 9.23
C ARG A 49 -0.51 -1.60 9.79
N GLN A 50 0.05 -0.76 10.67
CA GLN A 50 -0.68 0.36 11.24
C GLN A 50 -1.01 1.42 10.19
N ALA A 51 -0.07 1.73 9.29
CA ALA A 51 -0.31 2.61 8.16
C ALA A 51 -1.48 2.10 7.30
N CYS A 52 -1.51 0.82 6.94
CA CYS A 52 -2.61 0.21 6.18
C CYS A 52 -3.97 0.35 6.90
N VAL A 53 -4.03 0.07 8.20
CA VAL A 53 -5.27 0.19 8.98
C VAL A 53 -5.77 1.63 8.99
N ARG A 54 -4.88 2.60 9.24
CA ARG A 54 -5.25 4.02 9.26
C ARG A 54 -5.75 4.49 7.89
N SER A 55 -5.01 4.16 6.83
CA SER A 55 -5.35 4.51 5.43
C SER A 55 -6.73 4.03 4.97
N LEU A 56 -7.18 2.86 5.45
CA LEU A 56 -8.41 2.23 4.98
C LEU A 56 -9.59 2.41 5.94
N SER A 57 -9.34 2.74 7.22
CA SER A 57 -10.38 2.73 8.26
C SER A 57 -10.51 4.02 9.06
N CYS A 58 -9.42 4.75 9.30
CA CYS A 58 -9.42 5.88 10.23
C CYS A 58 -9.40 7.23 9.53
N GLU A 59 -8.68 7.32 8.42
CA GLU A 59 -8.49 8.57 7.70
C GLU A 59 -9.53 8.70 6.59
N VAL A 60 -10.26 9.82 6.56
CA VAL A 60 -11.38 10.02 5.64
C VAL A 60 -11.04 11.10 4.63
N CYS A 61 -11.03 10.73 3.34
CA CYS A 61 -11.00 11.69 2.24
C CYS A 61 -12.42 12.26 2.01
N PRO A 62 -12.62 13.59 1.97
CA PRO A 62 -13.94 14.20 1.73
C PRO A 62 -14.61 13.72 0.43
N GLY A 63 -13.81 13.39 -0.59
CA GLY A 63 -14.27 12.87 -1.88
C GLY A 63 -14.35 11.35 -2.00
N ARG A 64 -14.18 10.60 -0.89
CA ARG A 64 -14.01 9.13 -0.81
C ARG A 64 -12.76 8.56 -1.49
N GLU A 65 -12.31 9.15 -2.60
CA GLU A 65 -11.01 8.87 -3.21
C GLU A 65 -10.07 10.08 -3.08
N GLY A 66 -8.77 9.80 -3.07
CA GLY A 66 -7.74 10.84 -3.17
C GLY A 66 -6.55 10.63 -2.22
N PRO A 67 -5.53 11.49 -2.37
CA PRO A 67 -4.33 11.45 -1.55
C PRO A 67 -4.53 12.15 -0.21
N ILE A 68 -3.98 11.56 0.85
CA ILE A 68 -3.90 12.13 2.20
C ILE A 68 -2.48 11.93 2.76
N LEU A 69 -2.09 12.83 3.66
CA LEU A 69 -0.86 12.73 4.44
C LEU A 69 -1.22 12.64 5.91
N PHE A 70 -0.67 11.64 6.60
CA PHE A 70 -0.82 11.50 8.04
C PHE A 70 0.42 10.83 8.65
N GLY A 71 0.48 10.73 9.96
CA GLY A 71 1.55 10.03 10.67
C GLY A 71 2.30 10.94 11.64
N ASP A 72 3.33 10.37 12.26
CA ASP A 72 4.08 10.97 13.36
C ASP A 72 5.50 10.41 13.39
N GLU A 73 6.33 10.94 14.29
CA GLU A 73 7.75 10.58 14.40
C GLU A 73 7.98 9.16 14.91
N GLN A 74 7.01 8.55 15.61
CA GLN A 74 7.16 7.19 16.17
C GLN A 74 6.81 6.12 15.14
N GLN A 75 5.80 6.39 14.31
CA GLN A 75 5.22 5.43 13.37
C GLN A 75 5.54 5.72 11.91
N GLY A 76 6.22 6.84 11.66
CA GLY A 76 6.51 7.35 10.33
C GLY A 76 5.35 8.16 9.76
N TYR A 77 5.68 8.91 8.71
CA TYR A 77 4.76 9.68 7.90
C TYR A 77 4.34 8.88 6.68
N VAL A 78 3.05 8.94 6.37
CA VAL A 78 2.39 8.13 5.35
C VAL A 78 1.74 9.05 4.33
N PHE A 79 2.12 8.87 3.07
CA PHE A 79 1.31 9.27 1.93
C PHE A 79 0.38 8.10 1.61
N SER A 80 -0.92 8.35 1.53
CA SER A 80 -1.90 7.32 1.21
C SER A 80 -2.84 7.83 0.13
N HIS A 81 -2.98 7.10 -0.98
CA HIS A 81 -3.94 7.42 -2.04
C HIS A 81 -4.97 6.31 -2.12
N THR A 82 -6.15 6.58 -1.57
CA THR A 82 -7.27 5.63 -1.53
C THR A 82 -8.12 5.79 -2.79
N PHE A 83 -8.54 4.66 -3.38
CA PHE A 83 -9.29 4.61 -4.63
C PHE A 83 -10.18 3.37 -4.70
N PHE A 84 -11.18 3.39 -5.60
CA PHE A 84 -12.02 2.22 -5.88
C PHE A 84 -11.60 1.51 -7.15
N ILE A 85 -11.74 0.19 -7.11
CA ILE A 85 -11.72 -0.67 -8.29
C ILE A 85 -13.10 -1.27 -8.42
N LYS A 86 -13.69 -1.24 -9.63
CA LYS A 86 -14.97 -1.92 -9.88
C LYS A 86 -14.79 -3.43 -9.80
N ASP A 87 -15.73 -4.09 -9.14
CA ASP A 87 -15.77 -5.55 -9.02
C ASP A 87 -17.23 -5.99 -8.98
N SER A 88 -17.67 -6.70 -10.02
CA SER A 88 -19.06 -7.15 -10.18
C SER A 88 -19.52 -8.13 -9.10
N LEU A 89 -18.59 -8.83 -8.44
CA LEU A 89 -18.86 -9.78 -7.36
C LEU A 89 -18.83 -9.13 -5.98
N ALA A 90 -18.29 -7.92 -5.85
CA ALA A 90 -18.23 -7.21 -4.59
C ALA A 90 -19.57 -6.54 -4.25
N ARG A 91 -19.90 -6.50 -2.96
CA ARG A 91 -21.08 -5.75 -2.47
C ARG A 91 -20.92 -4.27 -2.82
N GLY A 92 -21.90 -3.71 -3.52
CA GLY A 92 -21.84 -2.33 -4.01
C GLY A 92 -20.99 -2.14 -5.28
N PHE A 93 -20.61 -3.24 -5.94
CA PHE A 93 -19.89 -3.28 -7.22
C PHE A 93 -18.51 -2.62 -7.23
N GLN A 94 -17.88 -2.48 -6.06
CA GLN A 94 -16.60 -1.81 -5.88
C GLN A 94 -15.82 -2.38 -4.71
N ARG A 95 -14.48 -2.35 -4.82
CA ARG A 95 -13.54 -2.67 -3.75
C ARG A 95 -12.65 -1.46 -3.43
N TRP A 96 -12.38 -1.30 -2.15
CA TRP A 96 -11.55 -0.22 -1.61
C TRP A 96 -10.10 -0.67 -1.57
N TYR A 97 -9.22 0.11 -2.19
CA TYR A 97 -7.77 -0.08 -2.17
C TYR A 97 -7.07 1.22 -1.81
N SER A 98 -5.83 1.12 -1.36
CA SER A 98 -4.97 2.28 -1.15
C SER A 98 -3.53 1.96 -1.52
N PHE A 99 -2.89 2.88 -2.23
CA PHE A 99 -1.43 2.91 -2.34
C PHE A 99 -0.86 3.74 -1.21
N ILE A 100 0.08 3.16 -0.47
CA ILE A 100 0.75 3.85 0.64
C ILE A 100 2.26 3.95 0.40
N VAL A 101 2.84 5.06 0.84
CA VAL A 101 4.29 5.28 0.93
C VAL A 101 4.59 5.74 2.34
N VAL A 102 5.46 5.01 3.03
CA VAL A 102 5.82 5.27 4.43
C VAL A 102 7.28 5.69 4.49
N THR A 103 7.57 6.79 5.19
CA THR A 103 8.94 7.28 5.44
C THR A 103 9.04 7.91 6.83
N MET A 104 10.24 7.94 7.39
CA MET A 104 10.50 8.63 8.66
C MET A 104 10.77 10.13 8.48
N ASP A 105 11.05 10.58 7.24
CA ASP A 105 11.32 11.98 6.94
C ASP A 105 10.07 12.68 6.38
N ARG A 106 9.47 13.54 7.23
CA ARG A 106 8.29 14.33 6.87
C ARG A 106 8.55 15.28 5.71
N ILE A 107 9.68 15.98 5.73
CA ILE A 107 9.96 17.06 4.78
C ILE A 107 10.23 16.45 3.40
N TYR A 108 10.97 15.35 3.36
CA TYR A 108 11.18 14.60 2.13
C TYR A 108 9.86 14.12 1.51
N LEU A 109 8.94 13.60 2.33
CA LEU A 109 7.62 13.14 1.86
C LEU A 109 6.80 14.29 1.24
N ILE A 110 6.77 15.43 1.91
CA ILE A 110 6.03 16.62 1.45
C ILE A 110 6.64 17.15 0.16
N ASN A 111 7.96 17.25 0.07
CA ASN A 111 8.63 17.72 -1.14
C ASN A 111 8.44 16.76 -2.32
N SER A 112 8.34 15.46 -2.06
CA SER A 112 8.07 14.43 -3.06
C SER A 112 6.60 14.30 -3.43
N TRP A 113 5.69 15.00 -2.75
CA TRP A 113 4.24 14.86 -2.90
C TRP A 113 3.74 15.00 -4.34
N PRO A 114 4.09 16.04 -5.12
CA PRO A 114 3.58 16.19 -6.48
C PRO A 114 4.01 15.04 -7.39
N PHE A 115 5.24 14.55 -7.21
CA PHE A 115 5.77 13.41 -7.95
C PHE A 115 5.03 12.11 -7.60
N LEU A 116 4.89 11.81 -6.30
CA LEU A 116 4.19 10.62 -5.83
C LEU A 116 2.74 10.60 -6.31
N LEU A 117 2.05 11.74 -6.18
CA LEU A 117 0.68 11.88 -6.65
C LEU A 117 0.55 11.59 -8.14
N ALA A 118 1.40 12.18 -8.98
CA ALA A 118 1.35 11.97 -10.41
C ALA A 118 1.60 10.50 -10.80
N LYS A 119 2.61 9.85 -10.21
CA LYS A 119 2.96 8.46 -10.54
C LYS A 119 1.96 7.45 -10.01
N LEU A 120 1.51 7.59 -8.76
CA LEU A 120 0.52 6.69 -8.19
C LEU A 120 -0.85 6.86 -8.85
N LYS A 121 -1.23 8.09 -9.22
CA LYS A 121 -2.46 8.31 -9.99
C LYS A 121 -2.41 7.60 -11.34
N ALA A 122 -1.28 7.63 -12.05
CA ALA A 122 -1.14 6.89 -13.30
C ALA A 122 -1.33 5.37 -13.12
N PHE A 123 -0.82 4.79 -12.03
CA PHE A 123 -1.07 3.38 -11.71
C PHE A 123 -2.53 3.09 -11.36
N ILE A 124 -3.18 4.00 -10.62
CA ILE A 124 -4.61 3.89 -10.28
C ILE A 124 -5.45 3.90 -11.55
N ASP A 125 -5.21 4.86 -12.43
CA ASP A 125 -5.96 5.02 -13.68
C ASP A 125 -5.78 3.76 -14.58
N ASP A 126 -4.58 3.17 -14.63
CA ASP A 126 -4.32 1.90 -15.34
C ASP A 126 -5.06 0.70 -14.70
N LEU A 127 -5.02 0.57 -13.37
CA LEU A 127 -5.75 -0.48 -12.65
C LEU A 127 -7.26 -0.38 -12.85
N GLN A 128 -7.83 0.82 -12.72
CA GLN A 128 -9.25 1.09 -12.93
C GLN A 128 -9.65 0.80 -14.38
N SER A 129 -8.81 1.21 -15.35
CA SER A 129 -9.06 0.95 -16.77
C SER A 129 -9.08 -0.54 -17.11
N LYS A 130 -8.19 -1.33 -16.49
CA LYS A 130 -8.17 -2.79 -16.66
C LYS A 130 -9.36 -3.47 -16.00
N ALA A 131 -9.73 -3.03 -14.80
CA ALA A 131 -10.88 -3.59 -14.08
C ALA A 131 -12.22 -3.32 -14.78
N MET A 132 -12.34 -2.21 -15.51
CA MET A 132 -13.53 -1.91 -16.34
C MET A 132 -13.75 -2.90 -17.50
N ARG A 133 -12.73 -3.69 -17.86
CA ARG A 133 -12.77 -4.64 -18.99
C ARG A 133 -13.11 -6.07 -18.58
N VAL A 134 -13.29 -6.32 -17.28
CA VAL A 134 -13.57 -7.62 -16.68
C VAL A 134 -14.99 -7.60 -16.11
#